data_AF-A0A4D5RMR6-F1
#
_entry.id   AF-A0A4D5RMR6-F1
#
_cell.length_a   1.000
_cell.length_b   1.000
_cell.length_c   1.000
_cell.angle_alpha   90.00
_cell.angle_beta   90.00
_cell.angle_gamma   90.00
#
_symmetry.space_group_name_H-M   'P 1'
#
loop_
_entity.id
_entity.type
_entity.pdbx_description
1 polymer ?
#
loop_
_entity_poly.entity_id
_entity_poly.type
_entity_poly.pdbx_seq_one_letter_code
_entity_poly.pdbx_strand_id
1 'polypeptide(L)'
;MLGVCARSAGSLTAAVFGKEFLPLSWPLVRCRNLQSAAPQELIQPANSHDEPAKVLTDSFGRKHSYLRISLTEKCSLRCVYCMPAEGVPLTPNEKLLSSDEIVHLATLFATFGVNKVRLTGGEPLVRKDTLDIVEKLSQIPQLETLGMTTNGLVLSRKLADLKKAGLTHLNISLDTMVPAKFEFLARRKGWQVVRKSIDQALEMGFQSLKINCVVMKGINEDELVDFVRLTESNDLEIRFIEYMPFDGNKWSTKKLVSFEDMLSIIKKELPDLKRCQDEPNHTSKIFRVPGWMGRVGFITSMTEHFCGTCNRLRITADGNLKVCLFGNHEVSLRDALRSKVSSDELLSIIGSAVMRKKFKHAGLEELSTLKNRPMILIGG
;
A
#
# COMPACT_ATOMS: atom_id res chain seq x y z
N MET A 1 24.23 33.47 37.38
CA MET A 1 25.68 33.18 37.46
C MET A 1 25.89 31.84 36.78
N LEU A 2 25.98 31.73 35.45
CA LEU A 2 27.04 32.15 34.52
C LEU A 2 28.45 31.66 34.90
N GLY A 3 29.03 30.90 33.97
CA GLY A 3 30.41 30.39 33.92
C GLY A 3 30.36 28.97 33.33
N VAL A 4 30.52 28.69 32.03
CA VAL A 4 31.42 29.18 30.97
C VAL A 4 32.90 29.13 31.37
N CYS A 5 33.60 28.10 30.91
CA CYS A 5 35.02 28.11 30.55
C CYS A 5 35.24 26.92 29.59
N ALA A 6 35.23 27.10 28.28
CA ALA A 6 36.29 27.62 27.41
C ALA A 6 37.44 26.60 27.17
N ARG A 7 37.62 26.35 25.86
CA ARG A 7 38.54 25.50 25.12
C ARG A 7 40.02 25.77 25.43
N SER A 8 40.89 24.78 25.21
CA SER A 8 42.01 24.88 24.22
C SER A 8 42.82 23.59 24.11
N ALA A 9 43.45 23.43 22.95
CA ALA A 9 44.09 22.25 22.39
C ALA A 9 45.59 22.10 22.73
N GLY A 10 46.17 20.96 22.37
CA GLY A 10 47.62 20.68 22.34
C GLY A 10 47.89 19.18 22.42
N SER A 11 47.99 18.47 21.29
CA SER A 11 49.23 18.12 20.58
C SER A 11 49.98 16.89 21.15
N LEU A 12 50.08 15.90 20.26
CA LEU A 12 50.95 14.73 20.17
C LEU A 12 52.29 14.80 20.91
N THR A 13 52.62 13.71 21.61
CA THR A 13 53.99 13.16 21.68
C THR A 13 53.93 11.65 21.84
N ALA A 14 54.62 10.95 20.95
CA ALA A 14 54.88 9.52 20.99
C ALA A 14 56.00 9.19 21.99
N ALA A 15 55.91 8.05 22.66
CA ALA A 15 57.04 7.41 23.32
C ALA A 15 56.92 5.88 23.16
N VAL A 16 57.82 5.33 22.35
CA VAL A 16 58.16 3.91 22.23
C VAL A 16 59.42 3.70 23.06
N PHE A 17 59.48 2.68 23.91
CA PHE A 17 60.66 1.88 24.35
C PHE A 17 60.13 0.87 25.40
N GLY A 18 60.46 -0.42 25.43
CA GLY A 18 61.41 -1.22 24.69
C GLY A 18 61.13 -2.72 24.92
N LYS A 19 61.95 -3.53 24.24
CA LYS A 19 61.94 -4.99 24.14
C LYS A 19 62.54 -5.64 25.38
N GLU A 20 62.05 -6.82 25.75
CA GLU A 20 62.90 -7.92 26.23
C GLU A 20 62.37 -9.27 25.70
N PHE A 21 63.28 -10.04 25.11
CA PHE A 21 63.13 -11.41 24.62
C PHE A 21 64.12 -12.25 25.44
N LEU A 22 63.75 -13.49 25.79
CA LEU A 22 64.56 -14.72 25.67
C LEU A 22 63.74 -15.94 26.18
N PRO A 23 64.09 -17.17 25.77
CA PRO A 23 63.16 -18.24 25.42
C PRO A 23 63.10 -19.33 26.48
N LEU A 24 62.12 -20.25 26.40
CA LEU A 24 62.24 -21.61 26.93
C LEU A 24 61.25 -22.56 26.24
N SER A 25 61.76 -23.73 25.92
CA SER A 25 61.25 -24.80 25.06
C SER A 25 60.13 -25.66 25.67
N TRP A 26 59.36 -26.28 24.77
CA TRP A 26 58.19 -27.16 24.96
C TRP A 26 58.32 -28.36 25.92
N PRO A 27 57.15 -28.86 26.35
CA PRO A 27 56.77 -30.23 25.98
C PRO A 27 55.45 -30.32 25.20
N LEU A 28 55.46 -31.24 24.24
CA LEU A 28 54.38 -31.64 23.32
C LEU A 28 53.11 -32.13 24.05
N VAL A 29 51.96 -31.52 23.76
CA VAL A 29 50.64 -32.18 23.91
C VAL A 29 49.76 -31.88 22.69
N ARG A 30 49.30 -32.98 22.09
CA ARG A 30 48.47 -33.19 20.88
C ARG A 30 47.53 -32.06 20.43
N CYS A 31 47.66 -31.73 19.15
CA CYS A 31 46.72 -30.96 18.34
C CYS A 31 45.32 -31.60 18.25
N ARG A 32 44.27 -30.80 18.44
CA ARG A 32 42.94 -31.04 17.87
C ARG A 32 42.68 -29.99 16.79
N ASN A 33 42.24 -30.48 15.64
CA ASN A 33 42.14 -29.79 14.36
C ASN A 33 41.24 -28.54 14.39
N LEU A 34 41.78 -27.44 13.84
CA LEU A 34 41.03 -26.35 13.24
C LEU A 34 40.72 -26.72 11.79
N GLN A 35 39.44 -26.85 11.45
CA GLN A 35 38.98 -26.92 10.06
C GLN A 35 37.86 -25.89 9.83
N SER A 36 38.19 -24.95 8.94
CA SER A 36 37.35 -24.24 7.98
C SER A 36 35.83 -24.17 8.22
N ALA A 37 35.33 -22.96 8.42
CA ALA A 37 33.92 -22.61 8.26
C ALA A 37 33.49 -22.79 6.79
N ALA A 38 32.48 -23.63 6.58
CA ALA A 38 31.77 -23.84 5.31
C ALA A 38 30.33 -23.29 5.44
N PRO A 39 29.62 -23.03 4.33
CA PRO A 39 28.53 -22.05 4.27
C PRO A 39 27.23 -22.52 4.94
N GLN A 40 26.46 -21.55 5.44
CA GLN A 40 25.15 -21.71 6.06
C GLN A 40 24.23 -22.62 5.24
N GLU A 41 23.84 -23.75 5.82
CA GLU A 41 22.84 -24.66 5.29
C GLU A 41 21.50 -23.95 5.16
N LEU A 42 20.92 -24.04 3.95
CA LEU A 42 19.55 -23.69 3.65
C LEU A 42 18.60 -24.54 4.51
N ILE A 43 17.82 -23.87 5.35
CA ILE A 43 16.79 -24.47 6.20
C ILE A 43 15.77 -25.18 5.31
N GLN A 44 15.67 -26.50 5.43
CA GLN A 44 14.51 -27.26 4.94
C GLN A 44 13.38 -27.16 5.98
N PRO A 45 12.13 -26.86 5.57
CA PRO A 45 11.02 -26.74 6.50
C PRO A 45 10.62 -28.11 7.06
N ALA A 46 10.42 -28.17 8.37
CA ALA A 46 9.86 -29.31 9.06
C ALA A 46 8.39 -29.55 8.64
N ASN A 47 8.02 -30.81 8.51
CA ASN A 47 6.69 -31.26 8.09
C ASN A 47 5.57 -30.79 9.04
N SER A 48 4.78 -29.81 8.60
CA SER A 48 3.37 -29.66 9.00
C SER A 48 2.49 -29.76 7.75
N HIS A 49 1.67 -30.79 7.68
CA HIS A 49 0.87 -31.23 6.52
C HIS A 49 -0.31 -30.32 6.11
N ASP A 50 -0.22 -29.01 6.33
CA ASP A 50 -1.10 -28.07 5.64
C ASP A 50 -0.36 -27.44 4.47
N GLU A 51 -0.85 -27.69 3.25
CA GLU A 51 -0.28 -27.11 2.04
C GLU A 51 -0.08 -25.59 2.22
N PRO A 52 1.07 -25.02 1.81
CA PRO A 52 1.36 -23.60 1.94
C PRO A 52 0.25 -22.67 1.41
N ALA A 53 -0.51 -23.11 0.40
CA ALA A 53 -1.64 -22.36 -0.13
C ALA A 53 -2.84 -22.19 0.83
N LYS A 54 -2.92 -22.97 1.92
CA LYS A 54 -4.06 -22.93 2.86
C LYS A 54 -4.01 -21.71 3.79
N VAL A 55 -2.83 -21.21 4.17
CA VAL A 55 -2.71 -20.12 5.16
C VAL A 55 -3.43 -18.85 4.72
N LEU A 56 -3.40 -18.55 3.43
CA LEU A 56 -4.03 -17.36 2.84
C LEU A 56 -5.37 -17.67 2.15
N THR A 57 -5.99 -18.80 2.49
CA THR A 57 -7.33 -19.16 2.01
C THR A 57 -8.33 -19.01 3.16
N ASP A 58 -9.43 -18.30 2.94
CA ASP A 58 -10.45 -18.11 3.97
C ASP A 58 -11.50 -19.23 4.01
N SER A 59 -12.44 -19.12 4.96
CA SER A 59 -13.53 -20.07 5.18
C SER A 59 -14.52 -20.21 4.01
N PHE A 60 -14.40 -19.36 2.98
CA PHE A 60 -15.23 -19.39 1.77
C PHE A 60 -14.43 -19.87 0.54
N GLY A 61 -13.21 -20.37 0.74
CA GLY A 61 -12.33 -20.86 -0.33
C GLY A 61 -11.69 -19.75 -1.17
N ARG A 62 -11.76 -18.49 -0.74
CA ARG A 62 -11.12 -17.38 -1.47
C ARG A 62 -9.63 -17.38 -1.17
N LYS A 63 -8.80 -17.56 -2.20
CA LYS A 63 -7.34 -17.45 -2.11
C LYS A 63 -6.93 -15.98 -2.12
N HIS A 64 -6.16 -15.52 -1.14
CA HIS A 64 -5.74 -14.13 -1.04
C HIS A 64 -4.34 -13.90 -1.62
N SER A 65 -4.29 -13.47 -2.88
CA SER A 65 -3.05 -13.21 -3.62
C SER A 65 -2.64 -11.73 -3.68
N TYR A 66 -3.43 -10.82 -3.10
CA TYR A 66 -3.22 -9.38 -3.19
C TYR A 66 -3.05 -8.72 -1.82
N LEU A 67 -1.82 -8.31 -1.50
CA LEU A 67 -1.47 -7.58 -0.31
C LEU A 67 -1.40 -6.06 -0.56
N ARG A 68 -1.99 -5.27 0.35
CA ARG A 68 -1.82 -3.82 0.41
C ARG A 68 -1.04 -3.45 1.65
N ILE A 69 -0.01 -2.63 1.50
CA ILE A 69 0.85 -2.22 2.61
C ILE A 69 0.83 -0.70 2.70
N SER A 70 0.29 -0.18 3.80
CA SER A 70 0.37 1.24 4.13
C SER A 70 1.76 1.54 4.67
N LEU A 71 2.49 2.42 4.00
CA LEU A 71 3.88 2.74 4.37
C LEU A 71 4.00 3.81 5.45
N THR A 72 2.99 4.66 5.58
CA THR A 72 3.00 5.81 6.49
C THR A 72 1.60 6.30 6.73
N GLU A 73 1.33 6.91 7.89
CA GLU A 73 0.07 7.59 8.17
C GLU A 73 0.12 9.09 7.80
N LYS A 74 1.26 9.59 7.32
CA LYS A 74 1.42 10.99 6.92
C LYS A 74 0.91 11.21 5.51
N CYS A 75 0.21 12.31 5.27
CA CYS A 75 -0.23 12.73 3.93
C CYS A 75 0.02 14.21 3.71
N SER A 76 0.41 14.57 2.49
CA SER A 76 0.52 15.96 2.03
C SER A 76 -0.83 16.64 1.84
N LEU A 77 -1.90 15.87 1.65
CA LEU A 77 -3.29 16.33 1.50
C LEU A 77 -4.13 16.12 2.76
N ARG A 78 -5.33 16.71 2.78
CA ARG A 78 -6.35 16.57 3.84
C ARG A 78 -7.74 16.33 3.23
N CYS A 79 -7.83 15.33 2.36
CA CYS A 79 -9.02 15.10 1.54
C CYS A 79 -10.30 14.90 2.38
N VAL A 80 -11.40 15.56 1.97
CA VAL A 80 -12.67 15.59 2.71
C VAL A 80 -13.28 14.21 2.97
N TYR A 81 -13.09 13.25 2.06
CA TYR A 81 -13.59 11.88 2.19
C TYR A 81 -12.65 10.94 2.98
N CYS A 82 -11.43 11.41 3.30
CA CYS A 82 -10.37 10.59 3.88
C CYS A 82 -10.15 10.89 5.37
N MET A 83 -10.14 12.17 5.74
CA MET A 83 -9.87 12.60 7.11
C MET A 83 -10.44 14.01 7.44
N PRO A 84 -10.59 14.36 8.73
CA PRO A 84 -10.95 15.71 9.17
C PRO A 84 -9.95 16.79 8.73
N ALA A 85 -10.34 18.07 8.78
CA ALA A 85 -9.51 19.18 8.30
C ALA A 85 -8.27 19.39 9.18
N GLU A 86 -8.49 19.25 10.48
CA GLU A 86 -7.52 19.23 11.57
C GLU A 86 -6.57 18.02 11.52
N GLY A 87 -6.88 17.01 10.70
CA GLY A 87 -6.13 15.76 10.61
C GLY A 87 -6.58 14.72 11.65
N VAL A 88 -5.71 13.75 11.91
CA VAL A 88 -5.94 12.68 12.88
C VAL A 88 -4.68 12.49 13.73
N PRO A 89 -4.80 11.99 14.97
CA PRO A 89 -3.64 11.57 15.75
C PRO A 89 -2.85 10.52 14.97
N LEU A 90 -1.53 10.71 14.90
CA LEU A 90 -0.63 9.80 14.19
C LEU A 90 0.14 8.94 15.19
N THR A 91 0.39 7.70 14.79
CA THR A 91 1.22 6.76 15.52
C THR A 91 2.67 7.26 15.57
N PRO A 92 3.34 7.24 16.74
CA PRO A 92 4.77 7.56 16.85
C PRO A 92 5.63 6.72 15.92
N ASN A 93 6.74 7.27 15.41
CA ASN A 93 7.55 6.60 14.39
C ASN A 93 8.09 5.24 14.87
N GLU A 94 8.46 5.12 16.14
CA GLU A 94 8.93 3.88 16.75
C GLU A 94 7.87 2.78 16.79
N LYS A 95 6.59 3.14 16.66
CA LYS A 95 5.46 2.21 16.55
C LYS A 95 5.05 1.97 15.09
N LEU A 96 5.70 2.57 14.10
CA LEU A 96 5.46 2.21 12.70
C LEU A 96 6.34 1.04 12.27
N LEU A 97 5.94 0.35 11.22
CA LEU A 97 6.78 -0.66 10.57
C LEU A 97 8.02 -0.01 9.94
N SER A 98 9.18 -0.56 10.30
CA SER A 98 10.45 -0.31 9.60
C SER A 98 10.45 -0.91 8.20
N SER A 99 11.39 -0.48 7.37
CA SER A 99 11.51 -0.96 5.98
C SER A 99 11.89 -2.45 5.93
N ASP A 100 12.71 -2.92 6.85
CA ASP A 100 13.08 -4.33 6.95
C ASP A 100 11.88 -5.18 7.41
N GLU A 101 11.07 -4.70 8.36
CA GLU A 101 9.81 -5.38 8.75
C GLU A 101 8.81 -5.45 7.58
N ILE A 102 8.70 -4.38 6.77
CA ILE A 102 7.84 -4.35 5.58
C ILE A 102 8.29 -5.40 4.56
N VAL A 103 9.60 -5.44 4.26
CA VAL A 103 10.16 -6.40 3.30
C VAL A 103 10.02 -7.83 3.83
N HIS A 104 10.30 -8.06 5.13
CA HIS A 104 10.10 -9.36 5.76
C HIS A 104 8.66 -9.85 5.60
N LEU A 105 7.66 -9.01 5.94
CA LEU A 105 6.26 -9.38 5.81
C LEU A 105 5.88 -9.61 4.36
N ALA A 106 6.27 -8.74 3.44
CA ALA A 106 5.96 -8.91 2.02
C ALA A 106 6.53 -10.21 1.46
N THR A 107 7.79 -10.54 1.78
CA THR A 107 8.43 -11.80 1.39
C THR A 107 7.68 -13.00 1.97
N LEU A 108 7.32 -12.96 3.27
CA LEU A 108 6.54 -14.01 3.89
C LEU A 108 5.21 -14.22 3.17
N PHE A 109 4.40 -13.17 2.99
CA PHE A 109 3.14 -13.27 2.26
C PHE A 109 3.32 -13.80 0.83
N ALA A 110 4.41 -13.42 0.17
CA ALA A 110 4.71 -13.85 -1.19
C ALA A 110 5.03 -15.35 -1.28
N THR A 111 5.75 -15.90 -0.30
CA THR A 111 6.00 -17.35 -0.18
C THR A 111 4.70 -18.16 -0.06
N PHE A 112 3.64 -17.57 0.49
CA PHE A 112 2.33 -18.23 0.70
C PHE A 112 1.27 -17.85 -0.35
N GLY A 113 1.68 -17.31 -1.50
CA GLY A 113 0.82 -17.14 -2.67
C GLY A 113 0.37 -15.71 -2.98
N VAL A 114 0.89 -14.70 -2.26
CA VAL A 114 0.75 -13.31 -2.71
C VAL A 114 1.68 -13.06 -3.89
N ASN A 115 1.11 -12.74 -5.04
CA ASN A 115 1.87 -12.33 -6.22
C ASN A 115 1.70 -10.84 -6.56
N LYS A 116 0.86 -10.13 -5.79
CA LYS A 116 0.57 -8.72 -5.99
C LYS A 116 0.69 -7.93 -4.70
N VAL A 117 1.59 -6.95 -4.69
CA VAL A 117 1.73 -5.97 -3.61
C VAL A 117 1.33 -4.60 -4.11
N ARG A 118 0.60 -3.83 -3.29
CA ARG A 118 0.36 -2.42 -3.52
C ARG A 118 0.75 -1.57 -2.32
N LEU A 119 1.64 -0.62 -2.58
CA LEU A 119 2.10 0.37 -1.63
C LEU A 119 1.11 1.54 -1.57
N THR A 120 0.73 1.90 -0.35
CA THR A 120 -0.18 3.02 -0.04
C THR A 120 0.36 3.81 1.16
N GLY A 121 -0.44 4.65 1.80
CA GLY A 121 -0.08 5.37 3.02
C GLY A 121 -1.30 5.67 3.91
N GLY A 122 -1.64 6.88 4.33
CA GLY A 122 -1.01 8.16 4.02
C GLY A 122 -0.78 8.42 2.54
N GLU A 123 0.22 9.25 2.26
CA GLU A 123 0.85 9.38 0.95
C GLU A 123 2.20 8.63 0.96
N PRO A 124 2.36 7.52 0.22
CA PRO A 124 3.59 6.73 0.25
C PRO A 124 4.85 7.53 -0.12
N LEU A 125 4.74 8.53 -1.00
CA LEU A 125 5.90 9.31 -1.43
C LEU A 125 6.38 10.36 -0.42
N VAL A 126 5.67 10.52 0.71
CA VAL A 126 6.14 11.33 1.85
C VAL A 126 7.17 10.57 2.69
N ARG A 127 7.15 9.24 2.65
CA ARG A 127 8.15 8.41 3.35
C ARG A 127 9.49 8.48 2.60
N LYS A 128 10.58 8.70 3.35
CA LYS A 128 11.91 9.04 2.80
C LYS A 128 12.54 7.88 2.04
N ASP A 129 12.42 6.68 2.59
CA ASP A 129 13.00 5.43 2.11
C ASP A 129 12.05 4.62 1.21
N THR A 130 10.98 5.23 0.69
CA THR A 130 10.04 4.54 -0.21
C THR A 130 10.70 3.94 -1.45
N LEU A 131 11.76 4.57 -1.98
CA LEU A 131 12.47 4.03 -3.14
C LEU A 131 13.24 2.73 -2.79
N ASP A 132 13.91 2.70 -1.63
CA ASP A 132 14.59 1.49 -1.12
C ASP A 132 13.60 0.35 -0.89
N ILE A 133 12.42 0.66 -0.34
CA ILE A 133 11.35 -0.33 -0.17
C ILE A 133 10.92 -0.89 -1.53
N VAL A 134 10.68 -0.03 -2.53
CA VAL A 134 10.28 -0.47 -3.88
C VAL A 134 11.34 -1.38 -4.49
N GLU A 135 12.61 -0.98 -4.41
CA GLU A 135 13.74 -1.75 -4.95
C GLU A 135 13.88 -3.12 -4.28
N LYS A 136 13.78 -3.19 -2.94
CA LYS A 136 13.83 -4.47 -2.21
C LYS A 136 12.64 -5.37 -2.54
N LEU A 137 11.44 -4.81 -2.64
CA LEU A 137 10.23 -5.57 -2.97
C LEU A 137 10.26 -6.09 -4.41
N SER A 138 10.85 -5.35 -5.35
CA SER A 138 10.96 -5.79 -6.74
C SER A 138 11.87 -7.00 -6.93
N GLN A 139 12.75 -7.29 -5.95
CA GLN A 139 13.63 -8.47 -5.98
C GLN A 139 12.94 -9.74 -5.49
N ILE A 140 11.70 -9.66 -4.97
CA ILE A 140 10.95 -10.84 -4.50
C ILE A 140 10.42 -11.60 -5.73
N PRO A 141 10.92 -12.81 -6.04
CA PRO A 141 10.64 -13.47 -7.32
C PRO A 141 9.16 -13.82 -7.55
N GLN A 142 8.40 -14.03 -6.47
CA GLN A 142 6.98 -14.37 -6.52
C GLN A 142 6.09 -13.15 -6.83
N LEU A 143 6.60 -11.92 -6.70
CA LEU A 143 5.81 -10.71 -6.93
C LEU A 143 5.81 -10.33 -8.42
N GLU A 144 4.75 -10.76 -9.12
CA GLU A 144 4.48 -10.37 -10.51
C GLU A 144 4.06 -8.91 -10.64
N THR A 145 3.39 -8.37 -9.60
CA THR A 145 2.88 -6.99 -9.62
C THR A 145 3.30 -6.23 -8.38
N LEU A 146 4.09 -5.16 -8.58
CA LEU A 146 4.35 -4.13 -7.60
C LEU A 146 3.65 -2.83 -8.01
N GLY A 147 2.63 -2.46 -7.26
CA GLY A 147 1.81 -1.28 -7.51
C GLY A 147 1.97 -0.19 -6.46
N MET A 148 1.63 1.05 -6.80
CA MET A 148 1.53 2.16 -5.85
C MET A 148 0.24 2.95 -6.04
N THR A 149 -0.37 3.42 -4.95
CA THR A 149 -1.41 4.45 -4.98
C THR A 149 -0.85 5.74 -4.39
N THR A 150 -0.91 6.84 -5.13
CA THR A 150 -0.40 8.15 -4.71
C THR A 150 -1.37 9.27 -5.09
N ASN A 151 -1.35 10.39 -4.37
CA ASN A 151 -2.03 11.62 -4.75
C ASN A 151 -1.32 12.42 -5.86
N GLY A 152 -0.12 11.99 -6.28
CA GLY A 152 0.58 12.57 -7.42
C GLY A 152 1.39 13.83 -7.15
N LEU A 153 1.28 14.48 -5.98
CA LEU A 153 1.97 15.77 -5.75
C LEU A 153 3.51 15.69 -5.78
N VAL A 154 4.07 14.56 -5.36
CA VAL A 154 5.53 14.33 -5.32
C VAL A 154 5.97 13.44 -6.49
N LEU A 155 5.01 12.85 -7.21
CA LEU A 155 5.23 11.75 -8.14
C LEU A 155 6.17 12.13 -9.29
N SER A 156 5.91 13.24 -9.98
CA SER A 156 6.75 13.73 -11.10
C SER A 156 8.25 13.70 -10.84
N ARG A 157 8.69 13.99 -9.60
CA ARG A 157 10.11 14.03 -9.21
C ARG A 157 10.73 12.66 -8.93
N LYS A 158 9.92 11.64 -8.65
CA LYS A 158 10.35 10.29 -8.27
C LYS A 158 9.98 9.23 -9.29
N LEU A 159 9.21 9.59 -10.33
CA LEU A 159 8.58 8.65 -11.24
C LEU A 159 9.60 7.79 -12.00
N ALA A 160 10.66 8.42 -12.52
CA ALA A 160 11.77 7.73 -13.21
C ALA A 160 12.45 6.70 -12.29
N ASP A 161 12.80 7.11 -11.08
CA ASP A 161 13.46 6.24 -10.10
C ASP A 161 12.55 5.08 -9.66
N LEU A 162 11.25 5.35 -9.45
CA LEU A 162 10.28 4.30 -9.10
C LEU A 162 10.16 3.25 -10.21
N LYS A 163 10.08 3.68 -11.48
CA LYS A 163 10.03 2.74 -12.60
C LYS A 163 11.33 1.93 -12.70
N LYS A 164 12.48 2.59 -12.54
CA LYS A 164 13.80 1.93 -12.53
C LYS A 164 13.93 0.92 -11.38
N ALA A 165 13.38 1.23 -10.22
CA ALA A 165 13.34 0.36 -9.05
C ALA A 165 12.32 -0.79 -9.17
N GLY A 166 11.64 -0.95 -10.31
CA GLY A 166 10.76 -2.08 -10.57
C GLY A 166 9.27 -1.85 -10.26
N LEU A 167 8.83 -0.60 -10.04
CA LEU A 167 7.40 -0.30 -9.93
C LEU A 167 6.70 -0.52 -11.29
N THR A 168 5.76 -1.46 -11.35
CA THR A 168 5.08 -1.84 -12.60
C THR A 168 3.72 -1.18 -12.78
N HIS A 169 3.00 -0.94 -11.68
CA HIS A 169 1.61 -0.44 -11.70
C HIS A 169 1.45 0.86 -10.91
N LEU A 170 0.71 1.81 -11.46
CA LEU A 170 0.52 3.12 -10.84
C LEU A 170 -0.95 3.50 -10.79
N ASN A 171 -1.42 3.86 -9.59
CA ASN A 171 -2.72 4.49 -9.39
C ASN A 171 -2.53 5.90 -8.85
N ILE A 172 -3.07 6.89 -9.56
CA ILE A 172 -3.05 8.29 -9.16
C ILE A 172 -4.45 8.68 -8.71
N SER A 173 -4.59 9.23 -7.50
CA SER A 173 -5.88 9.75 -7.04
C SER A 173 -6.08 11.18 -7.54
N LEU A 174 -7.14 11.39 -8.33
CA LEU A 174 -7.58 12.71 -8.79
C LEU A 174 -9.10 12.74 -8.82
N ASP A 175 -9.70 13.53 -7.95
CA ASP A 175 -11.15 13.53 -7.73
C ASP A 175 -11.88 14.66 -8.48
N THR A 176 -11.17 15.49 -9.27
CA THR A 176 -11.77 16.56 -10.09
C THR A 176 -10.79 17.07 -11.14
N MET A 177 -11.33 17.47 -12.29
CA MET A 177 -10.65 18.16 -13.38
C MET A 177 -10.66 19.68 -13.21
N VAL A 178 -11.35 20.20 -12.18
CA VAL A 178 -11.44 21.64 -11.89
C VAL A 178 -10.49 22.03 -10.75
N PRO A 179 -9.52 22.95 -10.98
CA PRO A 179 -8.54 23.34 -9.97
C PRO A 179 -9.15 23.85 -8.64
N ALA A 180 -10.21 24.65 -8.71
CA ALA A 180 -10.87 25.18 -7.51
C ALA A 180 -11.54 24.07 -6.68
N LYS A 181 -12.20 23.10 -7.33
CA LYS A 181 -12.78 21.93 -6.66
C LYS A 181 -11.67 21.06 -6.05
N PHE A 182 -10.50 20.99 -6.67
CA PHE A 182 -9.37 20.23 -6.11
C PHE A 182 -8.92 20.84 -4.78
N GLU A 183 -8.78 22.16 -4.71
CA GLU A 183 -8.43 22.85 -3.47
C GLU A 183 -9.48 22.64 -2.37
N PHE A 184 -10.76 22.62 -2.74
CA PHE A 184 -11.84 22.30 -1.82
C PHE A 184 -11.77 20.85 -1.31
N LEU A 185 -11.67 19.88 -2.22
CA LEU A 185 -11.66 18.44 -1.92
C LEU A 185 -10.41 18.05 -1.13
N ALA A 186 -9.23 18.50 -1.56
CA ALA A 186 -7.92 18.11 -1.04
C ALA A 186 -7.44 18.99 0.13
N ARG A 187 -8.06 20.17 0.30
CA ARG A 187 -7.69 21.25 1.25
C ARG A 187 -6.25 21.76 1.09
N ARG A 188 -5.72 21.63 -0.13
CA ARG A 188 -4.38 22.06 -0.55
C ARG A 188 -4.39 22.36 -2.04
N LYS A 189 -3.50 23.26 -2.46
CA LYS A 189 -3.19 23.48 -3.87
C LYS A 189 -2.35 22.33 -4.43
N GLY A 190 -2.34 22.20 -5.75
CA GLY A 190 -1.43 21.27 -6.43
C GLY A 190 -2.03 20.54 -7.63
N TRP A 191 -3.24 20.87 -8.06
CA TRP A 191 -3.90 20.26 -9.23
C TRP A 191 -2.97 20.20 -10.46
N GLN A 192 -2.30 21.31 -10.79
CA GLN A 192 -1.36 21.40 -11.92
C GLN A 192 -0.19 20.41 -11.79
N VAL A 193 0.31 20.19 -10.58
CA VAL A 193 1.40 19.25 -10.31
C VAL A 193 0.93 17.81 -10.47
N VAL A 194 -0.30 17.50 -10.02
CA VAL A 194 -0.91 16.17 -10.21
C VAL A 194 -1.14 15.90 -11.69
N ARG A 195 -1.71 16.86 -12.44
CA ARG A 195 -1.89 16.76 -13.90
C ARG A 195 -0.57 16.51 -14.63
N LYS A 196 0.46 17.31 -14.35
CA LYS A 196 1.81 17.07 -14.89
C LYS A 196 2.33 15.66 -14.58
N SER A 197 2.07 15.16 -13.37
CA SER A 197 2.52 13.82 -12.97
C SER A 197 1.75 12.70 -13.70
N ILE A 198 0.47 12.92 -14.04
CA ILE A 198 -0.32 12.03 -14.89
C ILE A 198 0.24 12.01 -16.31
N ASP A 199 0.49 13.19 -16.88
CA ASP A 199 0.99 13.32 -18.25
C ASP A 199 2.37 12.64 -18.39
N GLN A 200 3.28 12.85 -17.43
CA GLN A 200 4.57 12.14 -17.39
C GLN A 200 4.42 10.62 -17.19
N ALA A 201 3.44 10.16 -16.41
CA ALA A 201 3.20 8.73 -16.24
C ALA A 201 2.66 8.05 -17.50
N LEU A 202 1.87 8.78 -18.30
CA LEU A 202 1.42 8.33 -19.62
C LEU A 202 2.61 8.18 -20.57
N GLU A 203 3.45 9.20 -20.68
CA GLU A 203 4.65 9.20 -21.54
C GLU A 203 5.62 8.06 -21.18
N MET A 204 5.77 7.77 -19.89
CA MET A 204 6.69 6.74 -19.44
C MET A 204 6.24 5.31 -19.75
N GLY A 205 4.94 5.06 -20.01
CA GLY A 205 4.43 3.72 -20.32
C GLY A 205 4.60 2.72 -19.17
N PHE A 206 3.85 2.87 -18.09
CA PHE A 206 3.71 1.83 -17.06
C PHE A 206 2.89 0.66 -17.60
N GLN A 207 3.06 -0.55 -17.06
CA GLN A 207 2.23 -1.71 -17.45
C GLN A 207 0.74 -1.47 -17.16
N SER A 208 0.44 -0.66 -16.15
CA SER A 208 -0.92 -0.21 -15.88
C SER A 208 -0.89 1.15 -15.21
N LEU A 209 -1.54 2.13 -15.84
CA LEU A 209 -1.81 3.44 -15.28
C LEU A 209 -3.30 3.63 -15.03
N LYS A 210 -3.64 4.08 -13.82
CA LYS A 210 -5.02 4.20 -13.36
C LYS A 210 -5.23 5.51 -12.66
N ILE A 211 -6.37 6.15 -12.90
CA ILE A 211 -6.80 7.31 -12.12
C ILE A 211 -8.00 6.89 -11.28
N ASN A 212 -7.88 7.04 -9.95
CA ASN A 212 -8.99 6.80 -9.04
C ASN A 212 -9.68 8.12 -8.74
N CYS A 213 -11.01 8.16 -8.88
CA CYS A 213 -11.87 9.31 -8.58
C CYS A 213 -13.01 8.86 -7.66
N VAL A 214 -13.05 9.38 -6.43
CA VAL A 214 -14.19 9.19 -5.52
C VAL A 214 -15.29 10.16 -5.90
N VAL A 215 -16.44 9.62 -6.28
CA VAL A 215 -17.57 10.42 -6.77
C VAL A 215 -18.51 10.75 -5.62
N MET A 216 -18.82 12.04 -5.47
CA MET A 216 -19.63 12.60 -4.40
C MET A 216 -20.71 13.50 -4.98
N LYS A 217 -21.96 13.25 -4.59
CA LYS A 217 -23.12 14.01 -5.06
C LYS A 217 -23.05 15.48 -4.66
N GLY A 218 -23.40 16.35 -5.59
CA GLY A 218 -23.35 17.80 -5.53
C GLY A 218 -21.95 18.39 -5.65
N ILE A 219 -20.94 17.59 -6.04
CA ILE A 219 -19.54 18.00 -5.98
C ILE A 219 -18.82 17.76 -7.30
N ASN A 220 -18.77 16.52 -7.78
CA ASN A 220 -17.96 16.14 -8.94
C ASN A 220 -18.65 15.13 -9.89
N GLU A 221 -19.91 14.78 -9.66
CA GLU A 221 -20.63 13.87 -10.57
C GLU A 221 -20.90 14.49 -11.95
N ASP A 222 -20.84 15.82 -12.04
CA ASP A 222 -20.92 16.58 -13.28
C ASP A 222 -19.69 16.37 -14.18
N GLU A 223 -18.56 15.93 -13.62
CA GLU A 223 -17.28 15.76 -14.33
C GLU A 223 -17.04 14.32 -14.81
N LEU A 224 -17.99 13.41 -14.60
CA LEU A 224 -17.84 11.99 -14.96
C LEU A 224 -17.46 11.81 -16.44
N VAL A 225 -18.15 12.50 -17.34
CA VAL A 225 -17.90 12.39 -18.78
C VAL A 225 -16.54 12.97 -19.16
N ASP A 226 -16.10 14.05 -18.52
CA ASP A 226 -14.78 14.66 -18.77
C ASP A 226 -13.64 13.69 -18.42
N PHE A 227 -13.76 13.00 -17.28
CA PHE A 227 -12.82 11.93 -16.93
C PHE A 227 -12.85 10.80 -17.97
N VAL A 228 -14.03 10.35 -18.39
CA VAL A 228 -14.16 9.28 -19.40
C VAL A 228 -13.47 9.68 -20.69
N ARG A 229 -13.61 10.93 -21.15
CA ARG A 229 -12.94 11.46 -22.36
C ARG A 229 -11.42 11.40 -22.29
N LEU A 230 -10.81 11.40 -21.10
CA LEU A 230 -9.36 11.17 -20.98
C LEU A 230 -8.92 9.80 -21.54
N THR A 231 -9.82 8.83 -21.63
CA THR A 231 -9.53 7.47 -22.13
C THR A 231 -9.57 7.37 -23.65
N GLU A 232 -9.97 8.43 -24.37
CA GLU A 232 -10.10 8.39 -25.82
C GLU A 232 -8.76 8.09 -26.51
N SER A 233 -7.74 8.89 -26.24
CA SER A 233 -6.41 8.80 -26.85
C SER A 233 -5.31 8.31 -25.89
N ASN A 234 -5.68 7.92 -24.66
CA ASN A 234 -4.71 7.49 -23.66
C ASN A 234 -5.01 6.06 -23.19
N ASP A 235 -3.97 5.21 -23.13
CA ASP A 235 -4.03 3.90 -22.47
C ASP A 235 -4.01 4.06 -20.95
N LEU A 236 -5.15 4.49 -20.41
CA LEU A 236 -5.37 4.66 -18.98
C LEU A 236 -6.73 4.09 -18.57
N GLU A 237 -6.83 3.67 -17.32
CA GLU A 237 -8.11 3.25 -16.72
C GLU A 237 -8.59 4.29 -15.71
N ILE A 238 -9.71 4.96 -16.00
CA ILE A 238 -10.42 5.79 -15.02
C ILE A 238 -11.24 4.88 -14.12
N ARG A 239 -11.13 5.05 -12.81
CA ARG A 239 -11.89 4.29 -11.81
C ARG A 239 -12.75 5.21 -10.97
N PHE A 240 -14.05 5.16 -11.22
CA PHE A 240 -15.02 5.82 -10.35
C PHE A 240 -15.30 4.95 -9.14
N ILE A 241 -15.20 5.55 -7.96
CA ILE A 241 -15.35 4.87 -6.68
C ILE A 241 -16.54 5.49 -5.97
N GLU A 242 -17.48 4.64 -5.56
CA GLU A 242 -18.55 5.09 -4.68
C GLU A 242 -17.94 5.64 -3.39
N TYR A 243 -18.43 6.79 -2.96
CA TYR A 243 -18.09 7.32 -1.64
C TYR A 243 -18.45 6.27 -0.57
N MET A 244 -17.64 6.16 0.49
CA MET A 244 -17.75 5.10 1.50
C MET A 244 -17.69 5.65 2.93
N PRO A 245 -18.32 5.00 3.92
CA PRO A 245 -18.28 5.41 5.32
C PRO A 245 -16.93 5.11 5.98
N PHE A 246 -16.27 6.15 6.48
CA PHE A 246 -15.09 6.03 7.34
C PHE A 246 -15.13 7.05 8.47
N ASP A 247 -14.48 6.74 9.58
CA ASP A 247 -14.40 7.63 10.73
C ASP A 247 -13.82 9.00 10.33
N GLY A 248 -14.55 10.05 10.70
CA GLY A 248 -14.14 11.44 10.47
C GLY A 248 -14.45 12.01 9.07
N ASN A 249 -15.03 11.24 8.14
CA ASN A 249 -15.27 11.72 6.77
C ASN A 249 -16.66 12.32 6.51
N LYS A 250 -17.52 12.45 7.53
CA LYS A 250 -18.91 13.01 7.44
C LYS A 250 -19.75 12.33 6.34
N TRP A 251 -19.66 11.01 6.29
CA TRP A 251 -20.45 10.15 5.41
C TRP A 251 -21.96 10.44 5.49
N SER A 252 -22.62 10.37 4.34
CA SER A 252 -24.08 10.43 4.24
C SER A 252 -24.52 9.76 2.94
N THR A 253 -25.61 8.99 3.01
CA THR A 253 -26.26 8.42 1.82
C THR A 253 -26.71 9.50 0.83
N LYS A 254 -26.99 10.73 1.29
CA LYS A 254 -27.32 11.88 0.43
C LYS A 254 -26.16 12.31 -0.47
N LYS A 255 -24.92 11.92 -0.13
CA LYS A 255 -23.70 12.22 -0.91
C LYS A 255 -23.25 11.06 -1.79
N LEU A 256 -23.89 9.89 -1.67
CA LEU A 256 -23.61 8.74 -2.53
C LEU A 256 -24.17 8.99 -3.92
N VAL A 257 -23.36 8.70 -4.94
CA VAL A 257 -23.80 8.52 -6.32
C VAL A 257 -23.66 7.04 -6.62
N SER A 258 -24.75 6.36 -6.94
CA SER A 258 -24.73 4.92 -7.16
C SER A 258 -24.00 4.57 -8.46
N PHE A 259 -23.57 3.31 -8.57
CA PHE A 259 -23.12 2.75 -9.84
C PHE A 259 -24.08 3.02 -11.00
N GLU A 260 -25.37 2.77 -10.80
CA GLU A 260 -26.40 2.94 -11.83
C GLU A 260 -26.53 4.41 -12.24
N ASP A 261 -26.51 5.33 -11.27
CA ASP A 261 -26.55 6.77 -11.54
C ASP A 261 -25.31 7.22 -12.32
N MET A 262 -24.11 6.83 -11.89
CA MET A 262 -22.87 7.18 -12.60
C MET A 262 -22.88 6.64 -14.03
N LEU A 263 -23.30 5.38 -14.22
CA LEU A 263 -23.39 4.76 -15.52
C LEU A 263 -24.43 5.46 -16.41
N SER A 264 -25.58 5.84 -15.86
CA SER A 264 -26.66 6.55 -16.55
C SER A 264 -26.20 7.93 -17.03
N ILE A 265 -25.54 8.70 -16.17
CA ILE A 265 -24.96 10.01 -16.52
C ILE A 265 -23.99 9.87 -17.70
N ILE A 266 -23.07 8.89 -17.64
CA ILE A 266 -22.08 8.70 -18.70
C ILE A 266 -22.76 8.25 -20.00
N LYS A 267 -23.69 7.30 -19.94
CA LYS A 267 -24.37 6.76 -21.13
C LYS A 267 -25.26 7.78 -21.84
N LYS A 268 -25.73 8.82 -21.14
CA LYS A 268 -26.49 9.91 -21.76
C LYS A 268 -25.65 10.64 -22.82
N GLU A 269 -24.36 10.86 -22.54
CA GLU A 269 -23.44 11.55 -23.45
C GLU A 269 -22.61 10.57 -24.31
N LEU A 270 -22.39 9.35 -23.83
CA LEU A 270 -21.60 8.29 -24.48
C LEU A 270 -22.41 6.99 -24.54
N PRO A 271 -23.45 6.91 -25.39
CA PRO A 271 -24.37 5.76 -25.46
C PRO A 271 -23.68 4.45 -25.86
N ASP A 272 -22.55 4.54 -26.56
CA ASP A 272 -21.76 3.38 -27.00
C ASP A 272 -20.88 2.75 -25.91
N LEU A 273 -20.91 3.25 -24.66
CA LEU A 273 -20.16 2.67 -23.55
C LEU A 273 -20.61 1.22 -23.28
N LYS A 274 -19.72 0.26 -23.53
CA LYS A 274 -19.98 -1.19 -23.44
C LYS A 274 -19.24 -1.85 -22.31
N ARG A 275 -19.90 -2.81 -21.66
CA ARG A 275 -19.31 -3.63 -20.59
C ARG A 275 -18.25 -4.58 -21.17
N CYS A 276 -17.11 -4.67 -20.52
CA CYS A 276 -16.07 -5.65 -20.79
C CYS A 276 -16.25 -6.90 -19.91
N GLN A 277 -15.63 -8.01 -20.33
CA GLN A 277 -15.53 -9.20 -19.49
C GLN A 277 -14.68 -8.89 -18.26
N ASP A 278 -15.15 -9.32 -17.08
CA ASP A 278 -14.40 -9.15 -15.85
C ASP A 278 -13.33 -10.22 -15.72
N GLU A 279 -12.13 -9.81 -15.31
CA GLU A 279 -11.08 -10.73 -14.88
C GLU A 279 -11.43 -11.35 -13.52
N PRO A 280 -10.89 -12.54 -13.18
CA PRO A 280 -11.06 -13.14 -11.86
C PRO A 280 -10.65 -12.16 -10.74
N ASN A 281 -11.48 -12.07 -9.69
CA ASN A 281 -11.20 -11.27 -8.49
C ASN A 281 -11.05 -9.74 -8.74
N HIS A 282 -11.49 -9.24 -9.89
CA HIS A 282 -11.41 -7.82 -10.19
C HIS A 282 -12.43 -7.01 -9.35
N THR A 283 -11.98 -5.86 -8.84
CA THR A 283 -12.77 -5.05 -7.90
C THR A 283 -13.63 -4.00 -8.59
N SER A 284 -13.47 -3.87 -9.90
CA SER A 284 -14.11 -2.84 -10.70
C SER A 284 -14.80 -3.47 -11.89
N LYS A 285 -16.03 -3.04 -12.13
CA LYS A 285 -16.80 -3.36 -13.33
C LYS A 285 -16.24 -2.57 -14.50
N ILE A 286 -15.63 -3.23 -15.48
CA ILE A 286 -14.89 -2.56 -16.55
C ILE A 286 -15.78 -2.31 -17.77
N PHE A 287 -15.71 -1.11 -18.32
CA PHE A 287 -16.39 -0.65 -19.52
C PHE A 287 -15.38 0.01 -20.46
N ARG A 288 -15.75 0.11 -21.74
CA ARG A 288 -15.00 0.84 -22.76
C ARG A 288 -15.93 1.48 -23.78
N VAL A 289 -15.49 2.59 -24.35
CA VAL A 289 -16.09 3.13 -25.58
C VAL A 289 -15.38 2.46 -26.76
N PRO A 290 -16.11 1.91 -27.76
CA PRO A 290 -15.50 1.34 -28.96
C PRO A 290 -14.60 2.36 -29.67
N GLY A 291 -13.43 1.91 -30.14
CA GLY A 291 -12.44 2.77 -30.81
C GLY A 291 -11.54 3.57 -29.87
N TRP A 292 -11.87 3.70 -28.59
CA TRP A 292 -11.02 4.38 -27.62
C TRP A 292 -9.95 3.46 -27.05
N MET A 293 -8.81 4.06 -26.68
CA MET A 293 -7.62 3.34 -26.20
C MET A 293 -7.82 2.81 -24.77
N GLY A 294 -8.31 3.66 -23.87
CA GLY A 294 -8.42 3.38 -22.45
C GLY A 294 -9.75 2.74 -22.04
N ARG A 295 -9.96 2.69 -20.72
CA ARG A 295 -11.09 1.98 -20.07
C ARG A 295 -11.65 2.75 -18.90
N VAL A 296 -12.89 2.43 -18.53
CA VAL A 296 -13.58 2.99 -17.36
C VAL A 296 -13.99 1.86 -16.43
N GLY A 297 -13.63 1.94 -15.16
CA GLY A 297 -13.96 0.98 -14.13
C GLY A 297 -14.86 1.60 -13.06
N PHE A 298 -15.83 0.84 -12.56
CA PHE A 298 -16.66 1.26 -11.43
C PHE A 298 -16.39 0.37 -10.22
N ILE A 299 -15.95 0.98 -9.12
CA ILE A 299 -15.75 0.31 -7.82
C ILE A 299 -17.02 0.53 -6.98
N THR A 300 -17.91 -0.46 -7.05
CA THR A 300 -19.29 -0.42 -6.55
C THR A 300 -19.41 -0.95 -5.13
N SER A 301 -18.52 -0.49 -4.23
CA SER A 301 -18.38 -1.07 -2.89
C SER A 301 -19.65 -0.99 -2.04
N MET A 302 -20.54 -0.04 -2.31
CA MET A 302 -21.72 0.26 -1.51
C MET A 302 -22.98 -0.37 -2.08
N THR A 303 -23.22 -0.22 -3.38
CA THR A 303 -24.48 -0.64 -4.03
C THR A 303 -24.44 -2.08 -4.53
N GLU A 304 -23.30 -2.51 -5.08
CA GLU A 304 -23.13 -3.85 -5.67
C GLU A 304 -21.74 -4.40 -5.35
N HIS A 305 -21.56 -4.89 -4.12
CA HIS A 305 -20.24 -5.29 -3.61
C HIS A 305 -19.62 -6.47 -4.38
N PHE A 306 -18.29 -6.50 -4.45
CA PHE A 306 -17.49 -7.58 -5.07
C PHE A 306 -16.90 -8.55 -4.03
N CYS A 307 -17.49 -8.66 -2.83
CA CYS A 307 -16.86 -9.40 -1.73
C CYS A 307 -16.68 -10.90 -2.00
N GLY A 308 -17.56 -11.51 -2.80
CA GLY A 308 -17.51 -12.95 -3.12
C GLY A 308 -16.22 -13.40 -3.79
N THR A 309 -15.50 -12.51 -4.46
CA THR A 309 -14.23 -12.78 -5.15
C THR A 309 -13.06 -11.97 -4.55
N CYS A 310 -13.23 -11.39 -3.35
CA CYS A 310 -12.22 -10.50 -2.77
C CYS A 310 -10.98 -11.28 -2.28
N ASN A 311 -9.86 -11.10 -2.98
CA ASN A 311 -8.57 -11.70 -2.67
C ASN A 311 -7.61 -10.79 -1.89
N ARG A 312 -8.12 -9.71 -1.27
CA ARG A 312 -7.29 -8.64 -0.68
C ARG A 312 -7.08 -8.77 0.83
N LEU A 313 -5.83 -8.56 1.23
CA LEU A 313 -5.38 -8.35 2.62
C LEU A 313 -4.69 -6.99 2.75
N ARG A 314 -4.67 -6.43 3.96
CA ARG A 314 -4.05 -5.13 4.25
C ARG A 314 -3.15 -5.20 5.47
N ILE A 315 -2.00 -4.57 5.38
CA ILE A 315 -1.14 -4.24 6.52
C ILE A 315 -1.17 -2.71 6.67
N THR A 316 -1.61 -2.22 7.83
CA THR A 316 -1.58 -0.79 8.17
C THR A 316 -0.16 -0.35 8.50
N ALA A 317 0.10 0.96 8.52
CA ALA A 317 1.45 1.49 8.76
C ALA A 317 2.00 1.17 10.17
N ASP A 318 1.12 1.04 11.16
CA ASP A 318 1.43 0.57 12.51
C ASP A 318 1.54 -0.97 12.61
N GLY A 319 1.40 -1.68 11.49
CA GLY A 319 1.68 -3.11 11.33
C GLY A 319 0.57 -4.05 11.74
N ASN A 320 -0.69 -3.60 11.69
CA ASN A 320 -1.84 -4.45 11.89
C ASN A 320 -2.34 -5.08 10.58
N LEU A 321 -2.65 -6.37 10.63
CA LEU A 321 -3.34 -7.10 9.57
C LEU A 321 -4.84 -6.82 9.64
N LYS A 322 -5.38 -6.27 8.54
CA LYS A 322 -6.82 -6.15 8.26
C LYS A 322 -7.21 -7.06 7.11
N VAL A 323 -8.15 -7.97 7.39
CA VAL A 323 -8.71 -8.86 6.35
C VAL A 323 -9.86 -8.23 5.56
N CYS A 324 -10.42 -7.11 6.04
CA CYS A 324 -11.45 -6.34 5.35
C CYS A 324 -11.22 -4.84 5.53
N LEU A 325 -11.57 -4.03 4.54
CA LEU A 325 -11.49 -2.56 4.63
C LEU A 325 -12.38 -2.01 5.75
N PHE A 326 -13.56 -2.63 5.91
CA PHE A 326 -14.59 -2.23 6.86
C PHE A 326 -14.62 -3.07 8.14
N GLY A 327 -13.72 -4.05 8.26
CA GLY A 327 -13.63 -4.86 9.48
C GLY A 327 -12.90 -4.10 10.58
N ASN A 328 -13.46 -4.05 11.78
CA ASN A 328 -12.81 -3.45 12.95
C ASN A 328 -11.77 -4.39 13.62
N HIS A 329 -11.80 -5.68 13.31
CA HIS A 329 -10.86 -6.66 13.84
C HIS A 329 -9.50 -6.54 13.14
N GLU A 330 -8.46 -6.46 13.96
CA GLU A 330 -7.08 -6.24 13.56
C GLU A 330 -6.16 -7.11 14.42
N VAL A 331 -5.04 -7.53 13.84
CA VAL A 331 -4.02 -8.30 14.57
C VAL A 331 -2.65 -7.69 14.30
N SER A 332 -1.89 -7.37 15.35
CA SER A 332 -0.59 -6.71 15.23
C SER A 332 0.50 -7.71 14.81
N LEU A 333 0.88 -7.66 13.53
CA LEU A 333 2.02 -8.43 13.01
C LEU A 333 3.35 -7.80 13.43
N ARG A 334 3.38 -6.47 13.60
CA ARG A 334 4.56 -5.75 14.14
C ARG A 334 4.95 -6.29 15.52
N ASP A 335 3.99 -6.38 16.44
CA ASP A 335 4.29 -6.80 17.81
C ASP A 335 4.69 -8.27 17.86
N ALA A 336 4.07 -9.12 17.03
CA ALA A 336 4.50 -10.50 16.85
C ALA A 336 5.97 -10.58 16.38
N LEU A 337 6.32 -9.87 15.30
CA LEU A 337 7.70 -9.83 14.78
C LEU A 337 8.71 -9.34 15.83
N ARG A 338 8.38 -8.27 16.55
CA ARG A 338 9.29 -7.69 17.57
C ARG A 338 9.41 -8.55 18.81
N SER A 339 8.41 -9.36 19.10
CA SER A 339 8.47 -10.40 20.14
C SER A 339 9.26 -11.63 19.69
N LYS A 340 9.78 -11.63 18.45
CA LYS A 340 10.59 -12.72 17.86
C LYS A 340 9.88 -14.07 17.86
N VAL A 341 8.55 -14.06 17.63
CA VAL A 341 7.80 -15.30 17.39
C VAL A 341 8.39 -16.05 16.20
N SER A 342 8.21 -17.37 16.16
CA SER A 342 8.67 -18.16 15.02
C SER A 342 7.86 -17.84 13.76
N SER A 343 8.40 -18.18 12.58
CA SER A 343 7.66 -18.04 11.32
C SER A 343 6.35 -18.82 11.34
N ASP A 344 6.33 -20.01 11.93
CA ASP A 344 5.14 -20.86 12.03
C ASP A 344 4.07 -20.25 12.94
N GLU A 345 4.48 -19.64 14.06
CA GLU A 345 3.58 -18.89 14.94
C GLU A 345 2.99 -17.67 14.22
N LEU A 346 3.82 -16.92 13.50
CA LEU A 346 3.36 -15.76 12.71
C LEU A 346 2.35 -16.19 11.63
N LEU A 347 2.60 -17.31 10.96
CA LEU A 347 1.68 -17.88 9.97
C LEU A 347 0.38 -18.35 10.59
N SER A 348 0.41 -18.97 11.78
CA SER A 348 -0.79 -19.36 12.53
C SER A 348 -1.64 -18.13 12.90
N ILE A 349 -1.00 -17.04 13.31
CA ILE A 349 -1.67 -15.76 13.58
C ILE A 349 -2.34 -15.22 12.31
N ILE A 350 -1.63 -15.21 11.18
CA ILE A 350 -2.14 -14.74 9.89
C ILE A 350 -3.31 -15.61 9.43
N GLY A 351 -3.16 -16.94 9.42
CA GLY A 351 -4.20 -17.89 9.02
C GLY A 351 -5.46 -17.75 9.87
N SER A 352 -5.31 -17.63 11.19
CA SER A 352 -6.43 -17.40 12.11
C SER A 352 -7.15 -16.07 11.86
N ALA A 353 -6.44 -15.03 11.42
CA ALA A 353 -7.06 -13.78 11.00
C ALA A 353 -7.81 -13.94 9.67
N VAL A 354 -7.20 -14.58 8.68
CA VAL A 354 -7.77 -14.86 7.35
C VAL A 354 -9.05 -15.69 7.45
N MET A 355 -9.06 -16.74 8.27
CA MET A 355 -10.25 -17.59 8.50
C MET A 355 -11.44 -16.84 9.11
N ARG A 356 -11.21 -15.70 9.78
CA ARG A 356 -12.27 -14.86 10.34
C ARG A 356 -12.83 -13.83 9.33
N LYS A 357 -12.31 -13.80 8.10
CA LYS A 357 -12.79 -12.89 7.06
C LYS A 357 -14.21 -13.26 6.65
N LYS A 358 -15.17 -12.37 6.97
CA LYS A 358 -16.59 -12.53 6.58
C LYS A 358 -16.77 -12.61 5.05
N PHE A 359 -17.85 -13.23 4.60
CA PHE A 359 -18.20 -13.35 3.18
C PHE A 359 -18.34 -11.98 2.52
N LYS A 360 -19.08 -11.07 3.17
CA LYS A 360 -19.29 -9.68 2.75
C LYS A 360 -19.11 -8.72 3.93
N HIS A 361 -18.90 -7.44 3.64
CA HIS A 361 -19.02 -6.41 4.67
C HIS A 361 -20.48 -6.22 5.09
N ALA A 362 -20.66 -5.51 6.20
CA ALA A 362 -21.98 -5.11 6.69
C ALA A 362 -22.76 -4.26 5.67
N GLY A 363 -24.08 -4.17 5.85
CA GLY A 363 -24.92 -3.28 5.05
C GLY A 363 -24.63 -1.80 5.30
N LEU A 364 -25.15 -0.91 4.46
CA LEU A 364 -24.85 0.54 4.52
C LEU A 364 -25.18 1.18 5.87
N GLU A 365 -26.33 0.83 6.45
CA GLU A 365 -26.78 1.37 7.74
C GLU A 365 -25.82 0.96 8.86
N GLU A 366 -25.51 -0.32 8.96
CA GLU A 366 -24.57 -0.84 9.95
C GLU A 366 -23.16 -0.26 9.75
N LEU A 367 -22.65 -0.21 8.50
CA LEU A 367 -21.35 0.40 8.20
C LEU A 367 -21.25 1.87 8.62
N SER A 368 -22.34 2.62 8.57
CA SER A 368 -22.35 4.04 8.95
C SER A 368 -22.20 4.26 10.47
N THR A 369 -22.46 3.23 11.27
CA THR A 369 -22.39 3.28 12.74
C THR A 369 -21.24 2.48 13.32
N LEU A 370 -20.68 1.53 12.54
CA LEU A 370 -19.50 0.77 12.94
C LEU A 370 -18.27 1.67 13.05
N LYS A 371 -17.67 1.68 14.24
CA LYS A 371 -16.39 2.32 14.47
C LYS A 371 -15.29 1.65 13.64
N ASN A 372 -14.57 2.42 12.84
CA ASN A 372 -13.44 1.95 12.05
C ASN A 372 -12.28 2.96 12.13
N ARG A 373 -11.15 2.67 11.48
CA ARG A 373 -10.09 3.68 11.33
C ARG A 373 -10.50 4.71 10.25
N PRO A 374 -10.09 5.99 10.39
CA PRO A 374 -10.08 6.92 9.26
C PRO A 374 -9.30 6.33 8.08
N MET A 375 -9.70 6.65 6.84
CA MET A 375 -9.10 6.06 5.63
C MET A 375 -7.57 6.25 5.58
N ILE A 376 -7.06 7.40 6.04
CA ILE A 376 -5.63 7.70 6.07
C ILE A 376 -4.82 6.69 6.92
N LEU A 377 -5.41 6.11 7.96
CA LEU A 377 -4.74 5.15 8.84
C LEU A 377 -4.85 3.70 8.36
N ILE A 378 -5.67 3.43 7.33
CA ILE A 378 -5.86 2.09 6.77
C ILE A 378 -4.98 1.85 5.53
N GLY A 379 -4.69 2.89 4.75
CA GLY A 379 -4.08 2.73 3.42
C GLY A 379 -5.09 2.60 2.31
N GLY A 380 -5.62 3.75 1.89
CA GLY A 380 -6.58 3.93 0.79
C GLY A 380 -6.20 3.30 -0.54
#